data_AF-A0A8J8EX58-F1
#
_entry.id   AF-A0A8J8EX58-F1
#
_cell.length_a   1.000
_cell.length_b   1.000
_cell.length_c   1.000
_cell.angle_alpha   90.00
_cell.angle_beta   90.00
_cell.angle_gamma   90.00
#
_symmetry.space_group_name_H-M   'P 1'
#
loop_
_entity.id
_entity.type
_entity.pdbx_description
1 polymer ?
#
loop_
_entity_poly.entity_id
_entity_poly.type
_entity_poly.pdbx_seq_one_letter_code
_entity_poly.pdbx_strand_id
1 'polypeptide(L)'
;MTVEETEELHFSRAKYVEMDVRSPEAYETAMEWFDEVVFSKKLVLREEPEWGPLKEELRELRREYKRVAILLVTKKPSLVRDVRKRFPSFPLYVQGGDLRVNRVAIENGADAVISPWLGRKDPGIDHVLARMAARKDVAIGFSLSPLLHATPYDGAQILRFMSKTWELVRKYSTPRFLTSSAEKKWDVRSPRDLMSLGINIGMDTPQAKASLDFYPRKIIGKYTS
;
A
#
# COMPACT_ATOMS: atom_id res chain seq x y z
N MET A 1 -4.46 -7.66 -37.94
CA MET A 1 -4.97 -7.71 -36.57
C MET A 1 -6.27 -6.95 -36.52
N THR A 2 -7.35 -7.60 -36.11
CA THR A 2 -8.66 -6.97 -35.92
C THR A 2 -8.62 -6.09 -34.66
N VAL A 3 -9.56 -5.13 -34.54
CA VAL A 3 -9.66 -4.25 -33.37
C VAL A 3 -9.79 -5.08 -32.08
N GLU A 4 -10.55 -6.18 -32.12
CA GLU A 4 -10.70 -7.15 -31.02
C GLU A 4 -9.40 -7.89 -30.68
N GLU A 5 -8.59 -8.31 -31.67
CA GLU A 5 -7.27 -8.91 -31.41
C GLU A 5 -6.31 -7.92 -30.75
N THR A 6 -6.38 -6.62 -31.11
CA THR A 6 -5.61 -5.56 -30.43
C THR A 6 -6.08 -5.31 -29.00
N GLU A 7 -7.38 -5.39 -28.71
CA GLU A 7 -7.92 -5.25 -27.35
C GLU A 7 -7.56 -6.45 -26.47
N GLU A 8 -7.67 -7.68 -26.98
CA GLU A 8 -7.24 -8.89 -26.26
C GLU A 8 -5.72 -8.91 -26.01
N LEU A 9 -4.91 -8.45 -26.97
CA LEU A 9 -3.46 -8.29 -26.78
C LEU A 9 -3.13 -7.20 -25.74
N HIS A 10 -3.92 -6.11 -25.67
CA HIS A 10 -3.78 -5.07 -24.65
C HIS A 10 -4.19 -5.54 -23.25
N PHE A 11 -5.11 -6.52 -23.15
CA PHE A 11 -5.42 -7.23 -21.92
C PHE A 11 -4.39 -8.32 -21.57
N SER A 12 -3.50 -8.73 -22.49
CA SER A 12 -2.63 -9.91 -22.30
C SER A 12 -1.29 -9.64 -21.58
N ARG A 13 -0.85 -8.38 -21.45
CA ARG A 13 0.36 -8.04 -20.66
C ARG A 13 -0.02 -7.66 -19.23
N ALA A 14 0.50 -8.41 -18.25
CA ALA A 14 0.36 -8.05 -16.85
C ALA A 14 0.86 -6.62 -16.64
N LYS A 15 0.00 -5.73 -16.14
CA LYS A 15 0.33 -4.33 -15.87
C LYS A 15 0.62 -4.19 -14.39
N TYR A 16 1.90 -4.21 -14.03
CA TYR A 16 2.32 -4.17 -12.63
C TYR A 16 2.35 -2.74 -12.11
N VAL A 17 1.90 -2.57 -10.87
CA VAL A 17 1.82 -1.28 -10.18
C VAL A 17 2.57 -1.36 -8.86
N GLU A 18 3.54 -0.47 -8.67
CA GLU A 18 4.18 -0.26 -7.37
C GLU A 18 3.39 0.80 -6.60
N MET A 19 2.79 0.40 -5.48
CA MET A 19 1.77 1.18 -4.78
C MET A 19 2.31 2.13 -3.73
N ASP A 20 3.56 1.99 -3.29
CA ASP A 20 4.16 2.81 -2.24
C ASP A 20 5.67 2.96 -2.43
N VAL A 21 6.08 4.09 -3.03
CA VAL A 21 7.48 4.54 -3.11
C VAL A 21 7.60 5.94 -2.50
N ARG A 22 8.67 6.20 -1.75
CA ARG A 22 8.72 7.34 -0.80
C ARG A 22 9.88 8.30 -1.03
N SER A 23 10.68 8.11 -2.07
CA SER A 23 11.73 9.04 -2.49
C SER A 23 11.76 9.22 -4.02
N PRO A 24 12.26 10.36 -4.53
CA PRO A 24 12.40 10.60 -5.97
C PRO A 24 13.26 9.54 -6.66
N GLU A 25 14.42 9.20 -6.09
CA GLU A 25 15.36 8.24 -6.70
C GLU A 25 14.78 6.81 -6.73
N ALA A 26 14.01 6.46 -5.69
CA ALA A 26 13.28 5.20 -5.67
C ALA A 26 12.14 5.19 -6.70
N TYR A 27 11.46 6.34 -6.91
CA TYR A 27 10.40 6.46 -7.91
C TYR A 27 10.96 6.27 -9.32
N GLU A 28 12.07 6.94 -9.65
CA GLU A 28 12.77 6.79 -10.93
C GLU A 28 13.16 5.32 -11.17
N THR A 29 13.76 4.68 -10.16
CA THR A 29 14.16 3.27 -10.25
C THR A 29 12.95 2.34 -10.43
N ALA A 30 11.86 2.58 -9.70
CA ALA A 30 10.64 1.77 -9.82
C ALA A 30 9.98 1.91 -11.20
N MET A 31 10.05 3.10 -11.82
CA MET A 31 9.52 3.34 -13.17
C MET A 31 10.24 2.52 -14.25
N GLU A 32 11.45 2.00 -13.99
CA GLU A 32 12.12 1.07 -14.91
C GLU A 32 11.48 -0.33 -14.92
N TRP A 33 10.79 -0.72 -13.84
CA TRP A 33 10.31 -2.10 -13.63
C TRP A 33 8.79 -2.24 -13.58
N PHE A 34 8.06 -1.16 -13.30
CA PHE A 34 6.61 -1.14 -13.14
C PHE A 34 5.94 -0.24 -14.18
N ASP A 35 4.74 -0.63 -14.62
CA ASP A 35 3.97 0.15 -15.60
C ASP A 35 3.34 1.41 -14.99
N GLU A 36 3.02 1.38 -13.70
CA GLU A 36 2.61 2.54 -12.92
C GLU A 36 3.26 2.53 -11.53
N VAL A 37 3.62 3.71 -11.02
CA VAL A 37 4.21 3.88 -9.70
C VAL A 37 3.44 4.96 -8.96
N VAL A 38 3.13 4.71 -7.68
CA VAL A 38 2.48 5.68 -6.79
C VAL A 38 3.52 6.27 -5.84
N PHE A 39 3.77 7.58 -5.98
CA PHE A 39 4.61 8.33 -5.05
C PHE A 39 3.83 8.60 -3.75
N SER A 40 4.34 8.13 -2.62
CA SER A 40 3.71 8.28 -1.32
C SER A 40 4.39 9.39 -0.52
N LYS A 41 3.70 10.52 -0.37
CA LYS A 41 4.14 11.61 0.52
C LYS A 41 3.97 11.16 1.97
N LYS A 42 5.08 10.80 2.61
CA LYS A 42 5.11 10.47 4.04
C LYS A 42 4.84 11.71 4.88
N LEU A 43 3.79 11.64 5.68
CA LEU A 43 3.33 12.71 6.56
C LEU A 43 3.32 12.22 8.00
N VAL A 44 4.33 12.62 8.77
CA VAL A 44 4.46 12.25 10.18
C VAL A 44 3.77 13.32 11.04
N LEU A 45 2.57 13.03 11.54
CA LEU A 45 1.79 14.00 12.30
C LEU A 45 1.65 13.59 13.76
N ARG A 46 2.02 14.51 14.65
CA ARG A 46 1.71 14.43 16.09
C ARG A 46 0.55 15.33 16.49
N GLU A 47 0.16 16.27 15.63
CA GLU A 47 -0.95 17.21 15.80
C GLU A 47 -1.41 17.69 14.41
N GLU A 48 -2.43 18.55 14.38
CA GLU A 48 -2.93 19.08 13.11
C GLU A 48 -1.87 19.98 12.45
N PRO A 49 -1.52 19.74 11.18
CA PRO A 49 -0.60 20.59 10.45
C PRO A 49 -1.30 21.85 9.93
N GLU A 50 -0.53 22.79 9.40
CA GLU A 50 -1.09 23.83 8.55
C GLU A 50 -1.59 23.22 7.23
N TRP A 51 -2.91 23.20 7.05
CA TRP A 51 -3.55 22.52 5.92
C TRP A 51 -3.28 23.19 4.57
N GLY A 52 -3.11 24.52 4.55
CA GLY A 52 -2.87 25.29 3.32
C GLY A 52 -1.56 24.89 2.62
N PRO A 53 -0.40 25.01 3.29
CA PRO A 53 0.89 24.58 2.73
C PRO A 53 0.89 23.11 2.30
N LEU A 54 0.35 22.20 3.12
CA LEU A 54 0.26 20.78 2.79
C LEU A 54 -0.56 20.53 1.51
N LYS A 55 -1.64 21.29 1.31
CA LYS A 55 -2.46 21.18 0.10
C LYS A 55 -1.71 21.63 -1.15
N GLU A 56 -0.94 22.71 -1.07
CA GLU A 56 -0.12 23.17 -2.20
C GLU A 56 1.02 22.19 -2.50
N GLU A 57 1.70 21.68 -1.48
CA GLU A 57 2.74 20.65 -1.66
C GLU A 57 2.18 19.39 -2.36
N LEU A 58 1.02 18.89 -1.94
CA LEU A 58 0.38 17.73 -2.58
C LEU A 58 -0.03 18.01 -4.03
N ARG A 59 -0.36 19.26 -4.38
CA ARG A 59 -0.66 19.67 -5.76
C ARG A 59 0.59 19.72 -6.62
N GLU A 60 1.69 20.22 -6.08
CA GLU A 60 3.00 20.24 -6.75
C GLU A 60 3.47 18.80 -7.02
N LEU A 61 3.43 17.94 -6.01
CA LEU A 61 3.76 16.52 -6.17
C LEU A 61 2.89 15.84 -7.22
N ARG A 62 1.59 16.18 -7.33
CA ARG A 62 0.72 15.61 -8.37
C ARG A 62 1.07 16.10 -9.78
N ARG A 63 1.69 17.27 -9.91
CA ARG A 63 2.20 17.77 -11.22
C ARG A 63 3.49 17.06 -11.61
N GLU A 64 4.36 16.81 -10.63
CA GLU A 64 5.64 16.12 -10.83
C GLU A 64 5.44 14.61 -11.04
N TYR A 65 4.64 13.99 -10.18
CA TYR A 65 4.34 12.56 -10.18
C TYR A 65 2.89 12.33 -10.61
N LYS A 66 2.68 11.50 -11.63
CA LYS A 66 1.35 11.19 -12.18
C LYS A 66 0.38 10.67 -11.10
N ARG A 67 0.87 9.90 -10.13
CA ARG A 67 0.08 9.31 -9.05
C ARG A 67 0.74 9.62 -7.71
N VAL A 68 -0.03 10.28 -6.83
CA VAL A 68 0.43 10.64 -5.48
C VAL A 68 -0.56 10.14 -4.44
N ALA A 69 -0.06 9.46 -3.41
CA ALA A 69 -0.78 9.06 -2.21
C ALA A 69 -0.25 9.81 -0.98
N ILE A 70 -1.09 9.94 0.05
CA ILE A 70 -0.68 10.41 1.38
C ILE A 70 -0.38 9.19 2.24
N LEU A 71 0.83 9.08 2.77
CA LEU A 71 1.16 8.09 3.80
C LEU A 71 1.17 8.74 5.18
N LEU A 72 0.08 8.59 5.91
CA LEU A 72 -0.06 9.13 7.26
C LEU A 72 0.62 8.23 8.29
N VAL A 73 1.57 8.80 9.04
CA VAL A 73 2.20 8.17 10.20
C VAL A 73 1.81 8.96 11.44
N THR A 74 1.00 8.38 12.33
CA THR A 74 0.54 9.06 13.53
C THR A 74 0.23 8.10 14.67
N LYS A 75 0.19 8.63 15.89
CA LYS A 75 -0.39 7.98 17.08
C LYS A 75 -1.76 8.54 17.47
N LYS A 76 -2.25 9.59 16.78
CA LYS A 76 -3.54 10.24 17.05
C LYS A 76 -4.59 9.77 16.04
N PRO A 77 -5.58 8.95 16.43
CA PRO A 77 -6.57 8.43 15.49
C PRO A 77 -7.46 9.50 14.85
N SER A 78 -7.67 10.65 15.50
CA SER A 78 -8.46 11.76 14.92
C SER A 78 -7.89 12.24 13.58
N LEU A 79 -6.56 12.32 13.46
CA LEU A 79 -5.89 12.80 12.26
C LEU A 79 -6.16 11.94 11.02
N VAL A 80 -6.47 10.65 11.20
CA VAL A 80 -6.89 9.78 10.09
C VAL A 80 -8.19 10.30 9.47
N ARG A 81 -9.15 10.72 10.31
CA ARG A 81 -10.44 11.27 9.87
C ARG A 81 -10.27 12.62 9.22
N ASP A 82 -9.43 13.47 9.82
CA ASP A 82 -9.19 14.83 9.34
C ASP A 82 -8.53 14.80 7.96
N VAL A 83 -7.45 14.03 7.79
CA VAL A 83 -6.76 13.88 6.50
C VAL A 83 -7.71 13.31 5.43
N ARG A 84 -8.46 12.24 5.72
CA ARG A 84 -9.44 11.66 4.78
C ARG A 84 -10.48 12.68 4.32
N LYS A 85 -10.98 13.51 5.24
CA LYS A 85 -11.99 14.54 4.96
C LYS A 85 -11.43 15.70 4.17
N ARG A 86 -10.17 16.10 4.40
CA ARG A 86 -9.56 17.27 3.74
C ARG A 86 -8.96 16.96 2.38
N PHE A 87 -8.50 15.74 2.17
CA PHE A 87 -7.87 15.32 0.92
C PHE A 87 -8.61 14.16 0.27
N PRO A 88 -9.93 14.28 -0.01
CA PRO A 88 -10.71 13.18 -0.55
C PRO A 88 -10.28 12.76 -1.96
N SER A 89 -9.55 13.62 -2.67
CA SER A 89 -9.04 13.36 -4.03
C SER A 89 -7.70 12.63 -4.06
N PHE A 90 -7.09 12.34 -2.91
CA PHE A 90 -5.84 11.59 -2.82
C PHE A 90 -6.10 10.23 -2.15
N PRO A 91 -5.44 9.15 -2.62
CA PRO A 91 -5.36 7.92 -1.85
C PRO A 91 -4.75 8.20 -0.48
N LEU A 92 -5.39 7.69 0.57
CA LEU A 92 -4.91 7.76 1.95
C LEU A 92 -4.41 6.39 2.39
N TYR A 93 -3.10 6.29 2.57
CA TYR A 93 -2.46 5.18 3.26
C TYR A 93 -2.20 5.56 4.71
N VAL A 94 -2.41 4.61 5.61
CA VAL A 94 -2.09 4.77 7.02
C VAL A 94 -1.02 3.75 7.39
N GLN A 95 0.11 4.22 7.92
CA GLN A 95 1.13 3.32 8.43
C GLN A 95 0.60 2.62 9.69
N GLY A 96 0.67 1.30 9.68
CA GLY A 96 0.23 0.47 10.78
C GLY A 96 1.16 0.48 11.98
N GLY A 97 0.78 -0.30 12.99
CA GLY A 97 1.58 -0.57 14.20
C GLY A 97 0.87 -0.21 15.50
N ASP A 98 -0.01 0.79 15.48
CA ASP A 98 -0.92 1.09 16.59
C ASP A 98 -2.32 0.53 16.29
N LEU A 99 -2.84 -0.35 17.15
CA LEU A 99 -4.13 -1.02 16.95
C LEU A 99 -5.30 -0.04 16.85
N ARG A 100 -5.26 1.09 17.59
CA ARG A 100 -6.32 2.11 17.53
C ARG A 100 -6.26 2.84 16.19
N VAL A 101 -5.06 3.13 15.69
CA VAL A 101 -4.87 3.76 14.38
C VAL A 101 -5.30 2.81 13.25
N ASN A 102 -4.89 1.53 13.29
CA ASN A 102 -5.31 0.51 12.32
C ASN A 102 -6.84 0.41 12.25
N ARG A 103 -7.50 0.35 13.42
CA ARG A 103 -8.96 0.28 13.51
C ARG A 103 -9.61 1.52 12.91
N VAL A 104 -9.17 2.72 13.29
CA VAL A 104 -9.77 3.97 12.82
C VAL A 104 -9.55 4.17 11.31
N ALA A 105 -8.40 3.75 10.77
CA ALA A 105 -8.15 3.74 9.32
C ALA A 105 -9.16 2.87 8.57
N ILE A 106 -9.40 1.65 9.05
CA ILE A 106 -10.39 0.75 8.46
C ILE A 106 -11.80 1.32 8.63
N GLU A 107 -12.15 1.80 9.82
CA GLU A 107 -13.47 2.36 10.12
C GLU A 107 -13.79 3.62 9.29
N ASN A 108 -12.78 4.40 8.89
CA ASN A 108 -13.00 5.65 8.15
C ASN A 108 -12.68 5.52 6.66
N GLY A 109 -12.53 4.30 6.14
CA GLY A 109 -12.37 4.07 4.71
C GLY A 109 -11.08 4.68 4.16
N ALA A 110 -9.96 4.55 4.87
CA ALA A 110 -8.65 4.76 4.26
C ALA A 110 -8.49 3.80 3.06
N ASP A 111 -7.68 4.17 2.08
CA ASP A 111 -7.46 3.31 0.91
C ASP A 111 -6.59 2.10 1.26
N ALA A 112 -5.64 2.27 2.18
CA ALA A 112 -4.84 1.16 2.69
C ALA A 112 -4.33 1.35 4.12
N VAL A 113 -4.14 0.23 4.82
CA VAL A 113 -3.30 0.13 6.02
C VAL A 113 -2.02 -0.61 5.64
N ILE A 114 -0.87 0.06 5.74
CA ILE A 114 0.44 -0.50 5.38
C ILE A 114 1.07 -1.17 6.60
N SER A 115 1.39 -2.45 6.49
CA SER A 115 2.08 -3.22 7.55
C SER A 115 1.45 -3.04 8.94
N PRO A 116 0.19 -3.46 9.15
CA PRO A 116 -0.49 -3.33 10.46
C PRO A 116 0.32 -3.92 11.64
N TRP A 117 1.19 -4.90 11.38
CA TRP A 117 2.10 -5.56 12.33
C TRP A 117 3.36 -4.75 12.70
N LEU A 118 3.63 -3.61 12.06
CA LEU A 118 4.90 -2.88 12.22
C LEU A 118 5.13 -2.48 13.70
N GLY A 119 6.25 -2.92 14.27
CA GLY A 119 6.59 -2.65 15.67
C GLY A 119 5.67 -3.34 16.70
N ARG A 120 4.87 -4.31 16.27
CA ARG A 120 3.97 -5.09 17.14
C ARG A 120 4.53 -6.47 17.42
N LYS A 121 3.91 -7.15 18.39
CA LYS A 121 4.14 -8.57 18.72
C LYS A 121 2.98 -9.47 18.23
N ASP A 122 2.13 -8.93 17.37
CA ASP A 122 0.95 -9.57 16.77
C ASP A 122 0.72 -9.03 15.34
N PRO A 123 -0.15 -9.66 14.53
CA PRO A 123 -0.44 -9.23 13.16
C PRO A 123 -1.00 -7.80 12.99
N GLY A 124 -1.46 -7.15 14.07
CA GLY A 124 -2.05 -5.82 14.04
C GLY A 124 -3.45 -5.73 13.44
N ILE A 125 -3.97 -6.86 12.95
CA ILE A 125 -5.37 -7.04 12.55
C ILE A 125 -5.88 -8.39 13.06
N ASP A 126 -7.17 -8.43 13.38
CA ASP A 126 -7.91 -9.64 13.72
C ASP A 126 -8.97 -9.95 12.66
N HIS A 127 -9.78 -10.98 12.91
CA HIS A 127 -10.85 -11.38 12.02
C HIS A 127 -11.98 -10.35 11.89
N VAL A 128 -12.22 -9.53 12.92
CA VAL A 128 -13.24 -8.47 12.90
C VAL A 128 -12.76 -7.33 12.00
N LEU A 129 -11.52 -6.90 12.17
CA LEU A 129 -10.89 -5.85 11.37
C LEU A 129 -10.72 -6.29 9.91
N ALA A 130 -10.29 -7.51 9.63
CA ALA A 130 -10.15 -8.03 8.27
C ALA A 130 -11.49 -8.08 7.53
N ARG A 131 -12.55 -8.56 8.20
CA ARG A 131 -13.92 -8.56 7.65
C ARG A 131 -14.44 -7.13 7.42
N MET A 132 -14.14 -6.20 8.32
CA MET A 132 -14.52 -4.81 8.16
C MET A 132 -13.77 -4.15 7.00
N ALA A 133 -12.48 -4.41 6.86
CA ALA A 133 -11.64 -3.93 5.76
C ALA A 133 -12.17 -4.41 4.40
N ALA A 134 -12.58 -5.68 4.30
CA ALA A 134 -13.23 -6.19 3.11
C ALA A 134 -14.53 -5.45 2.77
N ARG A 135 -15.39 -5.21 3.77
CA ARG A 135 -16.66 -4.47 3.59
C ARG A 135 -16.46 -3.00 3.20
N LYS A 136 -15.41 -2.36 3.73
CA LYS A 136 -15.10 -0.94 3.48
C LYS A 136 -14.12 -0.73 2.31
N ASP A 137 -13.74 -1.80 1.62
CA ASP A 137 -12.77 -1.80 0.53
C ASP A 137 -11.44 -1.13 0.91
N VAL A 138 -11.01 -1.35 2.16
CA VAL A 138 -9.73 -0.88 2.71
C VAL A 138 -8.68 -1.95 2.47
N ALA A 139 -7.62 -1.63 1.75
CA ALA A 139 -6.58 -2.59 1.41
C ALA A 139 -5.58 -2.83 2.55
N ILE A 140 -4.96 -4.01 2.58
CA ILE A 140 -3.81 -4.29 3.42
C ILE A 140 -2.54 -4.29 2.55
N GLY A 141 -1.62 -3.38 2.86
CA GLY A 141 -0.32 -3.28 2.18
C GLY A 141 0.73 -4.15 2.85
N PHE A 142 1.30 -5.10 2.09
CA PHE A 142 2.39 -5.96 2.52
C PHE A 142 3.72 -5.37 2.07
N SER A 143 4.35 -4.64 2.98
CA SER A 143 5.62 -3.96 2.72
C SER A 143 6.82 -4.89 2.90
N LEU A 144 7.77 -4.82 1.96
CA LEU A 144 9.08 -5.47 2.07
C LEU A 144 10.05 -4.68 2.98
N SER A 145 9.96 -3.35 3.03
CA SER A 145 10.91 -2.48 3.74
C SER A 145 11.27 -2.95 5.17
N PRO A 146 10.33 -3.39 6.04
CA PRO A 146 10.68 -3.87 7.38
C PRO A 146 11.61 -5.09 7.39
N LEU A 147 11.59 -5.93 6.34
CA LEU A 147 12.44 -7.12 6.24
C LEU A 147 13.87 -6.79 5.80
N LEU A 148 14.06 -5.72 5.01
CA LEU A 148 15.39 -5.34 4.49
C LEU A 148 16.35 -4.87 5.60
N HIS A 149 15.80 -4.40 6.72
CA HIS A 149 16.57 -3.84 7.83
C HIS A 149 16.44 -4.63 9.13
N ALA A 150 15.77 -5.79 9.08
CA ALA A 150 15.52 -6.62 10.25
C ALA A 150 16.72 -7.51 10.59
N THR A 151 16.91 -7.79 11.88
CA THR A 151 17.73 -8.93 12.31
C THR A 151 17.06 -10.25 11.86
N PRO A 152 17.79 -11.38 11.81
CA PRO A 152 17.17 -12.67 11.47
C PRO A 152 15.98 -13.04 12.38
N TYR A 153 16.07 -12.71 13.67
CA TYR A 153 15.00 -12.94 14.63
C TYR A 153 13.77 -12.08 14.32
N ASP A 154 13.96 -10.77 14.13
CA ASP A 154 12.87 -9.85 13.82
C ASP A 154 12.24 -10.17 12.47
N GLY A 155 13.05 -10.53 11.47
CA GLY A 155 12.60 -10.92 10.13
C GLY A 155 11.69 -12.16 10.18
N ALA A 156 12.05 -13.18 10.96
CA ALA A 156 11.19 -14.34 11.17
C ALA A 156 9.86 -13.97 11.85
N GLN A 157 9.87 -13.05 12.83
CA GLN A 157 8.63 -12.56 13.45
C GLN A 157 7.75 -11.78 12.46
N ILE A 158 8.35 -10.91 11.65
CA ILE A 158 7.64 -10.13 10.63
C ILE A 158 6.99 -11.09 9.61
N LEU A 159 7.73 -12.05 9.06
CA LEU A 159 7.19 -13.04 8.11
C LEU A 159 6.04 -13.85 8.72
N ARG A 160 6.15 -14.23 10.01
CA ARG A 160 5.07 -14.91 10.74
C ARG A 160 3.81 -14.04 10.84
N PHE A 161 3.95 -12.75 11.13
CA PHE A 161 2.82 -11.83 11.20
C PHE A 161 2.22 -11.53 9.83
N MET A 162 3.04 -11.41 8.79
CA MET A 162 2.58 -11.29 7.40
C MET A 162 1.77 -12.53 7.00
N SER A 163 2.25 -13.74 7.28
CA SER A 163 1.55 -14.98 6.94
C SER A 163 0.19 -15.08 7.63
N LYS A 164 0.11 -14.76 8.93
CA LYS A 164 -1.16 -14.71 9.67
C LYS A 164 -2.12 -13.63 9.15
N THR A 165 -1.58 -12.47 8.77
CA THR A 165 -2.37 -11.41 8.14
C THR A 165 -2.91 -11.88 6.79
N TRP A 166 -2.08 -12.54 5.99
CA TRP A 166 -2.48 -13.10 4.72
C TRP A 166 -3.61 -14.13 4.85
N GLU A 167 -3.56 -15.02 5.84
CA GLU A 167 -4.66 -15.97 6.11
C GLU A 167 -6.01 -15.26 6.30
N LEU A 168 -6.02 -14.17 7.07
CA LEU A 168 -7.20 -13.34 7.31
C LEU A 168 -7.66 -12.62 6.05
N VAL A 169 -6.73 -11.96 5.35
CA VAL A 169 -6.98 -11.24 4.09
C VAL A 169 -7.57 -12.18 3.04
N ARG A 170 -7.01 -13.39 2.89
CA ARG A 170 -7.51 -14.43 2.00
C ARG A 170 -8.92 -14.88 2.40
N LYS A 171 -9.12 -15.21 3.68
CA LYS A 171 -10.40 -15.70 4.21
C LYS A 171 -11.56 -14.74 3.99
N TYR A 172 -11.31 -13.43 4.14
CA TYR A 172 -12.34 -12.40 4.00
C TYR A 172 -12.33 -11.69 2.64
N SER A 173 -11.48 -12.13 1.71
CA SER A 173 -11.30 -11.50 0.40
C SER A 173 -10.99 -10.00 0.50
N THR A 174 -10.24 -9.61 1.55
CA THR A 174 -9.84 -8.22 1.78
C THR A 174 -8.93 -7.75 0.64
N PRO A 175 -9.11 -6.52 0.10
CA PRO A 175 -8.17 -5.95 -0.85
C PRO A 175 -6.75 -5.90 -0.28
N ARG A 176 -5.74 -6.04 -1.13
CA ARG A 176 -4.35 -6.16 -0.70
C ARG A 176 -3.39 -5.84 -1.83
N PHE A 177 -2.17 -5.47 -1.48
CA PHE A 177 -1.09 -5.36 -2.44
C PHE A 177 0.26 -5.66 -1.80
N LEU A 178 1.22 -6.02 -2.64
CA LEU A 178 2.64 -6.15 -2.28
C LEU A 178 3.34 -4.84 -2.68
N THR A 179 4.32 -4.40 -1.90
CA THR A 179 5.05 -3.16 -2.18
C THR A 179 6.44 -3.19 -1.58
N SER A 180 7.39 -2.51 -2.21
CA SER A 180 8.69 -2.25 -1.60
C SER A 180 8.60 -1.30 -0.40
N SER A 181 7.68 -0.32 -0.43
CA SER A 181 7.70 0.84 0.48
C SER A 181 9.06 1.55 0.50
N ALA A 182 9.73 1.59 -0.65
CA ALA A 182 11.11 2.01 -0.77
C ALA A 182 11.32 3.48 -0.34
N GLU A 183 12.26 3.71 0.58
CA GLU A 183 12.71 5.06 0.97
C GLU A 183 14.02 5.44 0.25
N LYS A 184 14.68 4.48 -0.40
CA LYS A 184 15.88 4.67 -1.22
C LYS A 184 15.80 3.80 -2.47
N LYS A 185 16.53 4.17 -3.53
CA LYS A 185 16.61 3.37 -4.77
C LYS A 185 17.01 1.91 -4.56
N TRP A 186 17.82 1.62 -3.54
CA TRP A 186 18.30 0.28 -3.21
C TRP A 186 17.25 -0.62 -2.56
N ASP A 187 16.13 -0.04 -2.12
CA ASP A 187 15.03 -0.78 -1.48
C ASP A 187 14.01 -1.28 -2.53
N VAL A 188 14.05 -0.74 -3.74
CA VAL A 188 13.17 -1.11 -4.85
C VAL A 188 13.44 -2.56 -5.24
N ARG A 189 12.38 -3.34 -5.50
CA ARG A 189 12.45 -4.72 -5.96
C ARG A 189 11.57 -4.93 -7.18
N SER A 190 11.99 -5.84 -8.06
CA SER A 190 11.23 -6.12 -9.28
C SER A 190 9.87 -6.73 -8.93
N PRO A 191 8.88 -6.69 -9.85
CA PRO A 191 7.60 -7.36 -9.63
C PRO A 191 7.76 -8.84 -9.27
N ARG A 192 8.77 -9.53 -9.85
CA ARG A 192 9.04 -10.94 -9.57
C ARG A 192 9.52 -11.17 -8.13
N ASP A 193 10.39 -10.30 -7.64
CA ASP A 193 10.90 -10.39 -6.27
C ASP A 193 9.80 -10.09 -5.25
N LEU A 194 8.96 -9.07 -5.51
CA LEU A 194 7.79 -8.78 -4.67
C LEU A 194 6.78 -9.94 -4.69
N MET A 195 6.53 -10.57 -5.85
CA MET A 195 5.70 -11.78 -5.89
C MET A 195 6.28 -12.91 -5.05
N SER A 196 7.62 -13.04 -5.01
CA SER A 196 8.30 -14.05 -4.21
C SER A 196 8.11 -13.83 -2.70
N LEU A 197 8.06 -12.57 -2.25
CA LEU A 197 7.62 -12.22 -0.90
C LEU A 197 6.19 -12.72 -0.63
N GLY A 198 5.25 -12.47 -1.56
CA GLY A 198 3.88 -12.97 -1.47
C GLY A 198 3.80 -14.49 -1.32
N ILE A 199 4.59 -15.22 -2.11
CA ILE A 199 4.66 -16.68 -2.06
C ILE A 199 5.22 -17.15 -0.71
N ASN A 200 6.28 -16.51 -0.20
CA ASN A 200 6.88 -16.84 1.10
C ASN A 200 5.92 -16.66 2.29
N ILE A 201 4.92 -15.78 2.17
CA ILE A 201 3.91 -15.57 3.21
C ILE A 201 2.62 -16.40 2.97
N GLY A 202 2.60 -17.25 1.95
CA GLY A 202 1.54 -18.24 1.70
C GLY A 202 0.56 -17.90 0.58
N MET A 203 0.85 -16.92 -0.29
CA MET A 203 0.08 -16.69 -1.51
C MET A 203 0.44 -17.74 -2.58
N ASP A 204 -0.53 -18.14 -3.39
CA ASP A 204 -0.23 -18.79 -4.67
C ASP A 204 0.25 -17.74 -5.71
N THR A 205 0.82 -18.21 -6.82
CA THR A 205 1.35 -17.33 -7.87
C THR A 205 0.27 -16.38 -8.44
N PRO A 206 -0.96 -16.83 -8.77
CA PRO A 206 -2.04 -15.93 -9.19
C PRO A 206 -2.38 -14.85 -8.15
N GLN A 207 -2.41 -15.19 -6.86
CA GLN A 207 -2.69 -14.25 -5.78
C GLN A 207 -1.57 -13.22 -5.61
N ALA A 208 -0.32 -13.64 -5.70
CA ALA A 208 0.84 -12.75 -5.65
C ALA A 208 0.82 -11.79 -6.84
N LYS A 209 0.58 -12.30 -8.06
CA LYS A 209 0.42 -11.50 -9.29
C LYS A 209 -0.72 -10.48 -9.15
N ALA A 210 -1.90 -10.91 -8.71
CA ALA A 210 -3.05 -10.03 -8.52
C ALA A 210 -2.77 -8.91 -7.51
N SER A 211 -1.89 -9.15 -6.53
CA SER A 211 -1.49 -8.18 -5.51
C SER A 211 -0.51 -7.10 -6.04
N LEU A 212 0.00 -7.25 -7.26
CA LEU A 212 0.76 -6.23 -7.98
C LEU A 212 0.03 -5.69 -9.22
N ASP A 213 -1.15 -6.22 -9.52
CA ASP A 213 -1.85 -5.97 -10.77
C ASP A 213 -3.32 -5.56 -10.50
N PHE A 214 -4.22 -6.53 -10.38
CA PHE A 214 -5.66 -6.31 -10.25
C PHE A 214 -6.03 -5.38 -9.06
N TYR A 215 -5.53 -5.68 -7.86
CA TYR A 215 -5.90 -4.92 -6.66
C TYR A 215 -5.35 -3.50 -6.67
N PRO A 216 -4.05 -3.27 -6.97
CA PRO A 216 -3.52 -1.93 -7.21
C PRO A 216 -4.34 -1.11 -8.21
N ARG A 217 -4.63 -1.67 -9.40
CA ARG A 217 -5.41 -0.99 -10.45
C ARG A 217 -6.81 -0.60 -9.97
N LYS A 218 -7.49 -1.47 -9.21
CA LYS A 218 -8.78 -1.16 -8.59
C LYS A 218 -8.70 0.03 -7.63
N ILE A 219 -7.65 0.11 -6.83
CA ILE A 219 -7.47 1.19 -5.83
C ILE A 219 -7.19 2.53 -6.53
N ILE A 220 -6.19 2.58 -7.41
CA ILE A 220 -5.81 3.84 -8.10
C ILE A 220 -6.85 4.27 -9.13
N GLY A 221 -7.65 3.34 -9.66
CA GLY A 221 -8.76 3.62 -10.57
C GLY A 221 -9.78 4.61 -9.98
N LYS A 222 -9.97 4.61 -8.65
CA LYS A 222 -10.85 5.56 -7.94
C LYS A 222 -10.42 7.02 -8.06
N TYR A 223 -9.14 7.25 -8.40
CA TYR A 223 -8.50 8.56 -8.44
C TYR A 223 -8.02 8.93 -9.84
N THR A 224 -8.54 8.25 -10.86
CA THR A 224 -8.30 8.60 -12.26
C THR A 224 -9.45 9.50 -12.71
N SER A 225 -9.15 10.77 -12.97
CA SER A 225 -9.99 11.67 -13.77
C SER A 225 -9.69 11.45 -15.24
#